data_AF-A0AAW5KLZ8-F1
#
_entry.id   AF-A0AAW5KLZ8-F1
#
_cell.length_a   1.000
_cell.length_b   1.000
_cell.length_c   1.000
_cell.angle_alpha   90.00
_cell.angle_beta   90.00
_cell.angle_gamma   90.00
#
_symmetry.space_group_name_H-M   'P 1'
#
loop_
_entity.id
_entity.type
_entity.pdbx_description
1 polymer ?
#
loop_
_entity_poly.entity_id
_entity_poly.type
_entity_poly.pdbx_seq_one_letter_code
_entity_poly.pdbx_strand_id
1 'polypeptide(L)' 'MFSDFLVALGGGIPGDVTGFCAAVYLRGVEYVQIPTTLLAHIDSSVGGKTAVNIDGGKNLVGCFW' A
#
# COMPACT_ATOMS: atom_id res chain seq x y z
N MET A 1 19.08 12.85 -0.98
CA MET A 1 18.53 11.59 -0.45
C MET A 1 17.17 11.95 0.11
N PHE A 2 16.08 11.47 -0.49
CA PHE A 2 14.74 11.77 0.00
C PHE A 2 14.57 11.09 1.36
N SER A 3 14.10 11.83 2.37
CA SER A 3 14.01 11.37 3.76
C SER A 3 12.55 11.16 4.22
N ASP A 4 11.61 11.31 3.30
CA ASP A 4 10.19 11.16 3.58
C ASP A 4 9.82 9.67 3.65
N PHE A 5 8.88 9.31 4.53
CA PHE A 5 8.31 7.97 4.59
C PHE A 5 6.81 8.04 4.93
N LEU A 6 6.06 6.99 4.58
CA LEU A 6 4.63 6.88 4.89
C LEU A 6 4.33 5.81 5.94
N VAL A 7 3.27 6.02 6.72
CA VAL A 7 2.72 5.02 7.66
C VAL A 7 1.31 4.66 7.24
N ALA A 8 1.06 3.37 6.98
CA ALA A 8 -0.26 2.84 6.69
C ALA A 8 -0.89 2.26 7.97
N LEU A 9 -1.63 3.06 8.71
CA LEU A 9 -2.38 2.62 9.90
C LEU A 9 -3.82 2.27 9.49
N GLY A 10 -4.16 0.98 9.41
CA GLY A 10 -5.49 0.58 8.93
C GLY A 10 -5.63 -0.88 8.53
N GLY A 11 -6.74 -1.24 7.87
CA GLY A 11 -6.92 -2.55 7.26
C GLY A 11 -6.22 -2.67 5.90
N GLY A 12 -6.64 -3.63 5.07
CA GLY A 12 -6.04 -3.84 3.75
C GLY A 12 -6.20 -2.65 2.80
N ILE A 13 -7.31 -1.89 2.90
CA ILE A 13 -7.53 -0.72 2.03
C ILE A 13 -6.50 0.40 2.31
N PRO A 14 -6.31 0.89 3.55
CA PRO A 14 -5.22 1.82 3.84
C PRO A 14 -3.83 1.28 3.48
N GLY A 15 -3.58 -0.03 3.64
CA GLY A 15 -2.34 -0.68 3.23
C GLY A 15 -2.09 -0.54 1.72
N ASP A 16 -3.03 -1.01 0.91
CA ASP A 16 -2.94 -0.99 -0.55
C ASP A 16 -2.80 0.43 -1.11
N VAL A 17 -3.59 1.39 -0.62
CA VAL A 17 -3.56 2.79 -1.10
C VAL A 17 -2.26 3.48 -0.69
N THR A 18 -1.83 3.32 0.57
CA THR A 18 -0.60 3.96 1.07
C THR A 18 0.63 3.36 0.40
N GLY A 19 0.68 2.04 0.24
CA GLY A 19 1.77 1.36 -0.46
C GLY A 19 1.85 1.77 -1.93
N PHE A 20 0.71 1.89 -2.63
CA PHE A 20 0.70 2.41 -4.01
C PHE A 20 1.18 3.86 -4.07
N CYS A 21 0.76 4.72 -3.13
CA CYS A 21 1.26 6.08 -3.02
C CYS A 21 2.77 6.14 -2.77
N ALA A 22 3.30 5.29 -1.87
CA ALA A 22 4.72 5.21 -1.56
C ALA A 22 5.55 4.81 -2.78
N ALA A 23 5.03 3.92 -3.62
CA ALA A 23 5.71 3.47 -4.83
C ALA A 23 5.77 4.54 -5.94
N VAL A 24 4.70 5.34 -6.09
CA VAL A 24 4.62 6.36 -7.16
C VAL A 24 5.15 7.72 -6.74
N TYR A 25 5.16 8.03 -5.44
CA TYR A 25 5.69 9.29 -4.93
C TYR A 25 7.20 9.35 -5.14
N LEU A 26 7.66 10.32 -5.93
CA LEU A 26 9.08 10.51 -6.28
C LEU A 26 9.77 9.26 -6.85
N ARG A 27 9.01 8.34 -7.46
CA ARG A 27 9.46 7.01 -7.94
C ARG A 27 9.89 6.04 -6.82
N GLY A 28 9.39 6.22 -5.61
CA GLY A 28 9.59 5.31 -4.50
C GLY A 28 10.11 6.01 -3.25
N VAL A 29 9.38 5.86 -2.15
CA VAL A 29 9.81 6.21 -0.79
C VAL A 29 9.52 5.06 0.16
N GLU A 30 10.17 5.05 1.32
CA GLU A 30 9.96 4.04 2.35
C GLU A 30 8.55 4.14 2.94
N TYR A 31 8.00 3.01 3.37
CA TYR A 31 6.75 3.00 4.12
C TYR A 31 6.69 1.82 5.10
N VAL A 32 5.82 1.95 6.10
CA VAL A 32 5.55 0.89 7.08
C VAL A 32 4.05 0.64 7.20
N GLN A 33 3.64 -0.62 7.26
CA GLN A 33 2.26 -1.01 7.55
C GLN A 33 2.06 -1.29 9.04
N ILE A 34 1.02 -0.70 9.61
CA ILE A 34 0.50 -1.01 10.95
C ILE A 34 -0.93 -1.54 10.76
N PRO A 35 -1.10 -2.84 10.44
CA PRO A 35 -2.41 -3.41 10.19
C PRO A 35 -3.29 -3.35 11.44
N THR A 36 -4.58 -3.09 11.27
CA THR A 36 -5.58 -3.00 12.36
C THR A 36 -6.75 -3.95 12.19
N THR A 37 -6.78 -4.72 11.08
CA THR A 37 -7.74 -5.80 10.88
C THR A 37 -7.03 -7.15 10.85
N LEU A 38 -7.71 -8.21 11.30
CA LEU A 38 -7.15 -9.57 11.29
C LEU A 38 -6.71 -9.97 9.87
N LEU A 39 -7.57 -9.72 8.88
CA LEU A 39 -7.28 -10.03 7.48
C LEU A 39 -6.02 -9.31 6.99
N ALA A 40 -5.86 -8.03 7.34
CA ALA A 40 -4.67 -7.27 6.92
C ALA A 40 -3.39 -7.80 7.56
N HIS A 41 -3.45 -8.31 8.80
CA HIS A 41 -2.29 -8.89 9.45
C HIS A 41 -1.76 -10.15 8.77
N ILE A 42 -2.63 -10.94 8.13
CA ILE A 42 -2.29 -12.29 7.64
C ILE A 42 -2.29 -12.42 6.11
N ASP A 43 -2.75 -11.41 5.39
CA ASP A 43 -2.86 -11.42 3.92
C ASP A 43 -2.15 -10.21 3.32
N SER A 44 -2.71 -9.00 3.48
CA SER A 44 -2.21 -7.80 2.79
C SER A 44 -0.91 -7.21 3.36
N SER A 45 -0.48 -7.64 4.55
CA SER A 45 0.81 -7.21 5.14
C SER A 45 2.02 -7.91 4.51
N VAL A 46 1.79 -8.95 3.69
CA VAL A 46 2.83 -9.79 3.10
C VAL A 46 2.69 -9.82 1.58
N GLY A 47 3.83 -9.81 0.87
CA GLY A 47 3.88 -9.95 -0.59
C GLY A 47 3.98 -8.64 -1.37
N GLY A 48 3.88 -7.48 -0.72
CA GLY A 48 4.15 -6.16 -1.32
C GLY A 48 3.17 -5.76 -2.43
N LYS A 49 2.05 -6.47 -2.60
CA LYS A 49 1.05 -6.12 -3.59
C LYS A 49 0.30 -4.89 -3.11
N THR A 50 0.29 -3.84 -3.93
CA THR A 50 -0.45 -2.61 -3.66
C THR A 50 -1.31 -2.29 -4.88
N ALA A 51 -2.55 -1.89 -4.69
CA ALA A 51 -3.44 -1.61 -5.81
C ALA A 51 -4.58 -0.63 -5.46
N VAL A 52 -5.11 0.02 -6.48
CA VAL A 52 -6.30 0.87 -6.37
C VAL A 52 -7.37 0.43 -7.37
N ASN A 53 -8.61 0.79 -7.05
CA ASN A 53 -9.74 0.58 -7.95
C ASN A 53 -9.83 1.73 -8.94
N ILE A 54 -10.27 1.41 -10.14
CA ILE A 54 -10.65 2.36 -11.18
C ILE A 54 -12.04 1.97 -11.70
N ASP A 55 -12.69 2.85 -12.45
CA ASP A 55 -14.04 2.57 -13.01
C ASP A 55 -14.07 1.26 -13.82
N GLY A 56 -12.94 0.87 -14.42
CA GLY A 56 -12.79 -0.38 -15.18
C GLY A 56 -12.71 -1.66 -14.33
N GLY A 57 -12.57 -1.57 -13.01
CA GLY A 57 -12.56 -2.74 -12.12
C GLY A 57 -11.70 -2.62 -10.86
N LYS A 58 -11.77 -3.68 -10.04
CA LYS A 58 -11.09 -3.77 -8.75
C LYS A 58 -9.62 -4.16 -8.91
N ASN A 59 -8.73 -3.46 -8.20
CA ASN A 59 -7.29 -3.75 -8.11
C ASN A 59 -6.56 -3.89 -9.46
N LEU A 60 -6.97 -3.11 -10.47
CA LEU A 60 -6.40 -3.17 -11.83
C LEU A 60 -5.14 -2.30 -12.02
N VAL A 61 -4.94 -1.32 -11.15
CA VAL A 61 -3.77 -0.41 -11.19
C VAL A 61 -3.02 -0.57 -9.89
N GLY A 62 -1.72 -0.85 -9.96
CA GLY A 62 -0.92 -1.17 -8.78
C GLY A 62 0.55 -1.43 -9.09
N CYS A 63 1.30 -1.78 -8.04
CA CYS A 63 2.72 -2.11 -8.10
C CYS A 63 3.11 -3.07 -6.98
N PHE A 64 4.28 -3.69 -7.12
CA PHE A 64 4.93 -4.43 -6.05
C PHE A 64 5.89 -3.48 -5.32
N TRP A 65 5.59 -3.15 -4.06
CA TRP A 65 6.35 -2.22 -3.23
C TRP A 65 6.27 -2.56 -1.74
#